data_AF-A0A142YCJ2-F1
#
_entry.id   AF-A0A142YCJ2-F1
#
_cell.length_a   1.000
_cell.length_b   1.000
_cell.length_c   1.000
_cell.angle_alpha   90.00
_cell.angle_beta   90.00
_cell.angle_gamma   90.00
#
_symmetry.space_group_name_H-M   'P 1'
#
loop_
_entity.id
_entity.type
_entity.pdbx_description
1 polymer ?
#
loop_
_entity_poly.entity_id
_entity_poly.type
_entity_poly.pdbx_seq_one_letter_code
_entity_poly.pdbx_strand_id
1 'polypeptide(L)'
;MGCWGIKSYENDDAHEALDRAFERVHGDAYDELMDDRSPLSLEDVQKKLANEQTLAAALDLFEDEAGSNRDLWDDLDRLGYAGIVVRHVELGVPAAAGVVASAIAFLEAEEVEWEGEATHRKLRRDKELTMLRAAPGT
;
A
#
# COMPACT_ATOMS: atom_id res chain seq x y z
N MET A 1 -19.96 6.89 -0.21
CA MET A 1 -19.85 8.31 -0.62
C MET A 1 -18.37 8.64 -0.73
N GLY A 2 -17.83 8.77 -1.94
CA GLY A 2 -16.51 9.34 -2.22
C GLY A 2 -15.25 8.45 -2.17
N CYS A 3 -15.22 7.31 -2.86
CA CYS A 3 -13.95 6.62 -3.21
C CYS A 3 -13.68 6.86 -4.70
N TRP A 4 -13.31 8.09 -5.06
CA TRP A 4 -13.08 8.47 -6.45
C TRP A 4 -11.69 7.99 -6.89
N GLY A 5 -11.64 6.82 -7.54
CA GLY A 5 -10.48 6.28 -8.28
C GLY A 5 -9.89 4.98 -7.71
N ILE A 6 -9.28 4.17 -8.59
CA ILE A 6 -8.51 2.97 -8.24
C ILE A 6 -7.40 3.38 -7.27
N LYS A 7 -7.38 2.74 -6.11
CA LYS A 7 -6.38 3.02 -5.08
C LYS A 7 -5.05 2.38 -5.49
N SER A 8 -3.93 3.03 -5.17
CA SER A 8 -2.62 2.47 -5.53
C SER A 8 -2.34 1.10 -4.89
N TYR A 9 -3.08 0.71 -3.84
CA TYR A 9 -3.02 -0.61 -3.20
C TYR A 9 -4.06 -1.62 -3.74
N GLU A 10 -4.82 -1.28 -4.77
CA GLU A 10 -5.64 -2.23 -5.55
C GLU A 10 -4.83 -2.84 -6.70
N ASN A 11 -3.50 -2.71 -6.66
CA ASN A 11 -2.55 -3.50 -7.41
C ASN A 11 -2.48 -4.91 -6.77
N ASP A 12 -2.56 -5.96 -7.60
CA ASP A 12 -2.66 -7.35 -7.14
C ASP A 12 -1.43 -7.77 -6.31
N ASP A 13 -0.23 -7.40 -6.73
CA ASP A 13 1.02 -7.73 -6.03
C ASP A 13 1.12 -6.99 -4.68
N ALA A 14 0.67 -5.74 -4.62
CA ALA A 14 0.57 -5.00 -3.37
C ALA A 14 -0.45 -5.64 -2.42
N HIS A 15 -1.56 -6.15 -2.96
CA HIS A 15 -2.58 -6.81 -2.16
C HIS A 15 -2.06 -8.13 -1.57
N GLU A 16 -1.39 -8.96 -2.37
CA GLU A 16 -0.74 -10.19 -1.92
C GLU A 16 0.33 -9.91 -0.87
N ALA A 17 1.22 -8.94 -1.11
CA ALA A 17 2.26 -8.57 -0.16
C ALA A 17 1.69 -8.10 1.18
N LEU A 18 0.58 -7.34 1.16
CA LEU A 18 -0.11 -6.93 2.38
C LEU A 18 -0.70 -8.12 3.14
N ASP A 19 -1.44 -8.99 2.45
CA ASP A 19 -2.07 -10.19 3.04
C ASP A 19 -1.03 -11.08 3.74
N ARG A 20 0.03 -11.42 3.01
CA ARG A 20 1.14 -12.25 3.51
C ARG A 20 1.92 -11.57 4.63
N ALA A 21 2.02 -10.24 4.63
CA ALA A 21 2.64 -9.52 5.74
C ALA A 21 1.80 -9.57 7.02
N PHE A 22 0.47 -9.48 6.90
CA PHE A 22 -0.42 -9.64 8.06
C PHE A 22 -0.34 -11.04 8.63
N GLU A 23 -0.37 -12.08 7.79
CA GLU A 23 -0.16 -13.47 8.21
C GLU A 23 1.21 -13.64 8.88
N ARG A 24 2.29 -13.14 8.25
CA ARG A 24 3.67 -13.28 8.78
C ARG A 24 3.86 -12.63 10.15
N VAL A 25 3.22 -11.48 10.40
CA VAL A 25 3.42 -10.70 11.64
C VAL A 25 2.43 -11.11 12.74
N HIS A 26 1.18 -11.42 12.38
CA HIS A 26 0.09 -11.62 13.34
C HIS A 26 -0.42 -13.06 13.43
N GLY A 27 -0.12 -13.92 12.44
CA GLY A 27 -0.44 -15.35 12.44
C GLY A 27 -1.88 -15.64 12.86
N ASP A 28 -2.04 -16.38 13.96
CA ASP A 28 -3.33 -16.75 14.55
C ASP A 28 -4.31 -15.56 14.72
N ALA A 29 -3.83 -14.37 15.06
CA ALA A 29 -4.69 -13.20 15.22
C ALA A 29 -5.22 -12.68 13.87
N TYR A 30 -4.48 -12.89 12.79
CA TYR A 30 -4.97 -12.63 11.44
C TYR A 30 -6.04 -13.66 11.04
N ASP A 31 -5.75 -14.94 11.26
CA ASP A 31 -6.67 -16.04 10.96
C ASP A 31 -8.01 -15.89 11.67
N GLU A 32 -8.01 -15.50 12.95
CA GLU A 32 -9.22 -15.26 13.72
C GLU A 32 -10.08 -14.11 13.16
N LEU A 33 -9.45 -13.08 12.59
CA LEU A 33 -10.16 -11.92 12.02
C LEU A 33 -10.67 -12.19 10.60
N MET A 34 -10.04 -13.14 9.91
CA MET A 34 -10.42 -13.62 8.57
C MET A 34 -11.43 -14.78 8.62
N ASP A 35 -11.83 -15.23 9.81
CA ASP A 35 -12.79 -16.31 10.00
C ASP A 35 -14.19 -15.93 9.47
N ASP A 36 -14.66 -16.70 8.48
CA ASP A 36 -15.97 -16.57 7.82
C ASP A 36 -17.17 -16.59 8.80
N ARG A 37 -16.97 -17.06 10.03
CA ARG A 37 -18.01 -17.07 11.07
C ARG A 37 -18.31 -15.68 11.64
N SER A 38 -17.44 -14.69 11.45
CA SER A 38 -17.64 -13.29 11.85
C SER A 38 -16.90 -12.32 10.92
N PRO A 39 -17.36 -12.16 9.67
CA PRO A 39 -16.57 -11.49 8.65
C PRO A 39 -16.41 -10.01 8.97
N LEU A 40 -15.18 -9.62 9.30
CA LEU A 40 -14.76 -8.23 9.21
C LEU A 40 -14.48 -7.90 7.75
N SER A 41 -14.65 -6.63 7.37
CA SER A 41 -14.14 -6.18 6.09
C SER A 41 -12.61 -6.19 6.13
N LEU A 42 -11.97 -6.43 4.98
CA LEU A 42 -10.51 -6.32 4.84
C LEU A 42 -9.99 -4.97 5.36
N GLU A 43 -10.75 -3.88 5.13
CA GLU A 43 -10.41 -2.56 5.64
C GLU A 43 -10.36 -2.52 7.18
N ASP A 44 -11.30 -3.19 7.85
CA ASP A 44 -11.36 -3.26 9.30
C ASP A 44 -10.26 -4.15 9.89
N VAL A 45 -9.91 -5.24 9.20
CA VAL A 45 -8.77 -6.10 9.57
C VAL A 45 -7.48 -5.30 9.50
N GLN A 46 -7.24 -4.61 8.38
CA GLN A 46 -6.05 -3.77 8.21
C GLN A 46 -5.99 -2.63 9.22
N LYS A 47 -7.11 -1.97 9.54
CA LYS A 47 -7.15 -0.95 10.62
C LYS A 47 -6.74 -1.51 11.99
N LYS A 48 -7.03 -2.78 12.26
CA LYS A 48 -6.70 -3.42 13.54
C LYS A 48 -5.24 -3.83 13.61
N LEU A 49 -4.67 -4.29 12.49
CA LEU A 49 -3.39 -4.97 12.49
C LEU A 49 -2.23 -4.14 11.92
N ALA A 50 -2.51 -3.07 11.16
CA ALA A 50 -1.46 -2.28 10.52
C ALA A 50 -0.55 -1.63 11.57
N ASN A 51 0.74 -1.89 11.44
CA ASN A 51 1.79 -1.32 12.27
C ASN A 51 3.11 -1.24 11.48
N GLU A 52 4.17 -0.74 12.11
CA GLU A 52 5.48 -0.60 11.45
C GLU A 52 6.09 -1.95 11.04
N GLN A 53 5.78 -3.04 11.76
CA GLN A 53 6.25 -4.38 11.44
C GLN A 53 5.54 -4.96 10.22
N THR A 54 4.23 -4.75 10.08
CA THR A 54 3.48 -5.17 8.89
C THR A 54 3.90 -4.36 7.66
N LEU A 55 4.20 -3.07 7.83
CA LEU A 55 4.77 -2.26 6.74
C LEU A 55 6.11 -2.82 6.28
N ALA A 56 7.04 -3.06 7.22
CA ALA A 56 8.35 -3.60 6.90
C ALA A 56 8.25 -4.99 6.24
N ALA A 57 7.40 -5.87 6.76
CA ALA A 57 7.20 -7.20 6.20
C ALA A 57 6.56 -7.17 4.80
N ALA A 58 5.61 -6.27 4.54
CA ALA A 58 5.00 -6.11 3.22
C ALA A 58 6.00 -5.63 2.18
N LEU A 59 6.86 -4.66 2.54
CA LEU A 59 7.90 -4.17 1.64
C LEU A 59 8.98 -5.23 1.36
N ASP A 60 9.38 -5.99 2.39
CA ASP A 60 10.32 -7.12 2.26
C ASP A 60 9.79 -8.17 1.27
N LEU A 61 8.54 -8.61 1.46
CA LEU A 61 7.89 -9.59 0.59
C LEU A 61 7.72 -9.07 -0.85
N PHE A 62 7.30 -7.81 -0.99
CA PHE A 62 7.14 -7.19 -2.31
C PHE A 62 8.48 -7.07 -3.05
N GLU A 63 9.55 -6.67 -2.36
CA GLU A 63 10.89 -6.57 -2.95
C GLU A 63 11.50 -7.92 -3.31
N ASP A 64 11.16 -8.98 -2.58
CA ASP A 64 11.54 -10.35 -2.92
C ASP A 64 10.88 -10.82 -4.23
N GLU A 65 9.64 -10.41 -4.50
CA GLU A 65 8.87 -10.80 -5.69
C GLU A 65 9.17 -9.92 -6.92
N ALA A 66 9.13 -8.58 -6.77
CA ALA A 66 9.45 -7.63 -7.83
C ALA A 66 10.97 -7.53 -8.11
N GLY A 67 11.80 -8.02 -7.19
CA GLY A 67 13.25 -7.99 -7.25
C GLY A 67 13.86 -6.73 -6.64
N SER A 68 14.97 -6.90 -5.91
CA SER A 68 15.59 -5.81 -5.12
C SER A 68 16.13 -4.59 -5.89
N ASN A 69 16.24 -4.64 -7.22
CA ASN A 69 16.72 -3.51 -8.01
C ASN A 69 15.57 -2.66 -8.55
N ARG A 70 15.20 -1.64 -7.77
CA ARG A 70 14.07 -0.74 -8.07
C ARG A 70 14.21 0.05 -9.37
N ASP A 71 15.43 0.22 -9.89
CA ASP A 71 15.64 0.89 -11.20
C ASP A 71 15.11 0.06 -12.37
N LEU A 72 14.94 -1.26 -12.18
CA LEU A 72 14.42 -2.18 -13.18
C LEU A 72 12.90 -2.39 -13.08
N TRP A 73 12.27 -1.85 -12.04
CA TRP A 73 10.84 -1.95 -11.83
C TRP A 73 10.07 -1.23 -12.93
N ASP A 74 9.00 -1.87 -13.38
CA ASP A 74 8.04 -1.23 -14.26
C ASP A 74 7.10 -0.30 -13.47
N ASP A 75 6.14 0.32 -14.16
CA ASP A 75 5.23 1.27 -13.52
C ASP A 75 4.23 0.57 -12.57
N LEU A 76 3.92 -0.71 -12.79
CA LEU A 76 3.02 -1.47 -11.92
C LEU A 76 3.73 -1.85 -10.62
N ASP A 77 4.98 -2.30 -10.69
CA ASP A 77 5.82 -2.58 -9.52
C ASP A 77 5.96 -1.32 -8.63
N ARG A 78 6.28 -0.18 -9.25
CA ARG A 78 6.42 1.11 -8.58
C ARG A 78 5.12 1.56 -7.93
N LEU A 79 3.99 1.36 -8.63
CA LEU A 79 2.67 1.67 -8.12
C LEU A 79 2.29 0.75 -6.95
N GLY A 80 2.61 -0.54 -7.03
CA GLY A 80 2.36 -1.51 -5.97
C GLY A 80 3.12 -1.17 -4.68
N TYR A 81 4.42 -0.88 -4.80
CA TYR A 81 5.22 -0.38 -3.69
C TYR A 81 4.60 0.89 -3.07
N ALA A 82 4.26 1.87 -3.90
CA ALA A 82 3.64 3.11 -3.42
C ALA A 82 2.28 2.82 -2.74
N GLY A 83 1.52 1.86 -3.24
CA GLY A 83 0.26 1.37 -2.66
C GLY A 83 0.42 0.87 -1.23
N ILE A 84 1.40 0.00 -0.98
CA ILE A 84 1.71 -0.54 0.36
C ILE A 84 2.00 0.59 1.34
N VAL A 85 2.84 1.55 0.95
CA VAL A 85 3.23 2.69 1.78
C VAL A 85 2.04 3.61 2.03
N VAL A 86 1.30 3.99 0.98
CA VAL A 86 0.08 4.79 1.06
C VAL A 86 -0.90 4.16 2.03
N ARG A 87 -1.09 2.83 1.97
CA ARG A 87 -2.08 2.15 2.80
C ARG A 87 -1.73 2.26 4.29
N HIS A 88 -0.48 2.01 4.65
CA HIS A 88 -0.03 2.11 6.04
C HIS A 88 -0.09 3.55 6.57
N VAL A 89 0.34 4.54 5.76
CA VAL A 89 0.25 5.96 6.13
C VAL A 89 -1.22 6.41 6.28
N GLU A 90 -2.13 5.94 5.41
CA GLU A 90 -3.58 6.22 5.51
C GLU A 90 -4.18 5.68 6.82
N LEU A 91 -3.59 4.61 7.37
CA LEU A 91 -3.97 4.02 8.67
C LEU A 91 -3.23 4.63 9.86
N GLY A 92 -2.40 5.66 9.64
CA GLY A 92 -1.66 6.35 10.69
C GLY A 92 -0.39 5.64 11.16
N VAL A 93 0.09 4.65 10.40
CA VAL A 93 1.35 3.97 10.69
C VAL A 93 2.52 4.86 10.22
N PRO A 94 3.48 5.19 11.10
CA PRO A 94 4.70 5.89 10.71
C PRO A 94 5.52 5.08 9.69
N ALA A 95 6.12 5.76 8.73
CA ALA A 95 6.99 5.16 7.73
C ALA A 95 8.32 5.91 7.66
N ALA A 96 9.40 5.17 7.47
CA ALA A 96 10.74 5.76 7.39
C ALA A 96 10.81 6.79 6.24
N ALA A 97 11.52 7.89 6.46
CA ALA A 97 11.57 9.00 5.48
C ALA A 97 12.00 8.56 4.07
N GLY A 98 12.94 7.61 3.95
CA GLY A 98 13.37 7.05 2.67
C GLY A 98 12.29 6.21 1.96
N VAL A 99 11.46 5.51 2.73
CA VAL A 99 10.31 4.73 2.21
C VAL A 99 9.25 5.68 1.67
N VAL A 100 8.92 6.72 2.43
CA VAL A 100 7.96 7.77 2.02
C VAL A 100 8.46 8.50 0.78
N ALA A 101 9.74 8.89 0.75
CA ALA A 101 10.34 9.58 -0.39
C ALA A 101 10.28 8.71 -1.68
N SER A 102 10.54 7.40 -1.56
CA SER A 102 10.44 6.48 -2.70
C SER A 102 9.01 6.38 -3.22
N ALA A 103 8.02 6.22 -2.33
CA ALA A 103 6.61 6.17 -2.72
C ALA A 103 6.13 7.46 -3.39
N ILE A 104 6.58 8.63 -2.90
CA ILE A 104 6.29 9.93 -3.54
C ILE A 104 6.88 9.95 -4.95
N ALA A 105 8.15 9.59 -5.12
CA ALA A 105 8.81 9.61 -6.41
C ALA A 105 8.12 8.69 -7.43
N PHE A 106 7.71 7.49 -7.01
CA PHE A 106 6.97 6.56 -7.86
C PHE A 106 5.59 7.07 -8.26
N LEU A 107 4.85 7.70 -7.35
CA LEU A 107 3.56 8.32 -7.69
C LEU A 107 3.73 9.53 -8.61
N GLU A 108 4.78 10.34 -8.44
CA GLU A 108 5.05 11.48 -9.31
C GLU A 108 5.45 11.05 -10.73
N ALA A 109 6.17 9.94 -10.85
CA ALA A 109 6.63 9.36 -12.11
C ALA A 109 5.64 8.38 -12.76
N GLU A 110 4.41 8.26 -12.24
CA GLU A 110 3.44 7.32 -12.78
C GLU A 110 3.01 7.71 -14.21
N GLU A 111 3.34 6.83 -15.16
CA GLU A 111 3.01 6.92 -16.58
C GLU A 111 1.91 5.93 -17.04
N VAL A 112 1.27 5.21 -16.09
CA VAL A 112 0.18 4.25 -16.39
C VAL A 112 -1.00 4.94 -17.09
N GLU A 113 -1.49 4.35 -18.18
CA GLU A 113 -2.68 4.82 -18.89
C GLU A 113 -3.96 4.26 -18.25
N TRP A 114 -4.81 5.15 -17.73
CA TRP A 114 -6.05 4.79 -17.04
C TRP A 114 -7.27 5.04 -17.92
N GLU A 115 -7.63 4.08 -18.75
CA GLU A 115 -8.79 4.16 -19.64
C GLU A 115 -10.09 4.41 -18.84
N GLY A 116 -10.82 5.47 -19.17
CA GLY A 116 -12.10 5.82 -18.52
C GLY A 116 -11.99 6.38 -17.10
N GLU A 117 -10.86 6.22 -16.41
CA GLU A 117 -10.69 6.55 -14.99
C GLU A 117 -9.60 7.61 -14.71
N ALA A 118 -8.92 8.13 -15.75
CA ALA A 118 -7.79 9.07 -15.62
C ALA A 118 -8.05 10.27 -14.68
N THR A 119 -9.25 10.86 -14.73
CA THR A 119 -9.62 11.98 -13.84
C THR A 119 -9.68 11.54 -12.38
N HIS A 120 -10.31 10.40 -12.09
CA HIS A 120 -10.42 9.88 -10.73
C HIS A 120 -9.06 9.44 -10.21
N ARG A 121 -8.24 8.78 -11.03
CA ARG A 121 -6.87 8.44 -10.67
C ARG A 121 -6.06 9.67 -10.31
N LYS A 122 -6.12 10.74 -11.13
CA LYS A 122 -5.41 11.99 -10.84
C LYS A 122 -5.80 12.56 -9.47
N LEU A 123 -7.10 12.63 -9.18
CA LEU A 123 -7.58 13.11 -7.88
C LEU A 123 -7.11 12.21 -6.71
N ARG A 124 -7.11 10.89 -6.90
CA ARG A 124 -6.60 9.95 -5.91
C ARG A 124 -5.11 10.15 -5.69
N ARG A 125 -4.32 10.25 -6.75
CA ARG A 125 -2.87 10.49 -6.70
C ARG A 125 -2.51 11.79 -5.99
N ASP A 126 -3.23 12.87 -6.29
CA ASP A 126 -3.03 14.16 -5.61
C ASP A 126 -3.30 14.07 -4.10
N LYS A 127 -4.33 13.30 -3.70
CA LYS A 127 -4.63 13.01 -2.29
C LYS A 127 -3.51 12.17 -1.64
N GLU A 128 -3.06 11.12 -2.31
CA GLU A 128 -1.99 10.24 -1.83
C GLU A 128 -0.69 11.02 -1.62
N LEU A 129 -0.28 11.83 -2.61
CA LEU A 129 0.90 12.69 -2.51
C LEU A 129 0.80 13.70 -1.38
N THR A 130 -0.36 14.34 -1.21
CA THR A 130 -0.60 15.30 -0.12
C THR A 130 -0.45 14.62 1.23
N MET A 131 -1.03 13.43 1.39
CA MET A 131 -0.95 12.65 2.63
C MET A 131 0.49 12.22 2.94
N LEU A 132 1.21 11.65 1.97
CA LEU A 132 2.60 11.21 2.15
C LEU A 132 3.53 12.38 2.52
N ARG A 133 3.35 13.54 1.87
CA ARG A 133 4.14 14.75 2.18
C ARG A 133 3.84 15.33 3.57
N ALA A 134 2.66 15.05 4.12
CA ALA A 134 2.27 15.45 5.46
C ALA A 134 2.63 14.40 6.54
N ALA A 135 3.05 13.20 6.12
CA ALA A 135 3.38 12.13 7.04
C ALA A 135 4.65 12.47 7.85
N PRO A 136 4.64 12.28 9.17
CA PRO A 136 5.84 12.47 9.98
C PRO A 136 6.86 11.38 9.62
N GLY A 137 8.03 11.78 9.12
CA GLY A 137 9.16 10.85 8.95
C GLY A 137 9.73 10.48 10.31
N THR A 138 9.90 9.19 10.56
CA THR A 138 10.67 8.66 11.70
C THR A 138 12.18 8.69 11.45
#